data_AF-A0A927RTS8-F1
#
_entry.id   AF-A0A927RTS8-F1
#
_cell.length_a   1.000
_cell.length_b   1.000
_cell.length_c   1.000
_cell.angle_alpha   90.00
_cell.angle_beta   90.00
_cell.angle_gamma   90.00
#
_symmetry.space_group_name_H-M   'P 1'
#
loop_
_entity.id
_entity.type
_entity.pdbx_description
1 polymer ?
#
loop_
_entity_poly.entity_id
_entity_poly.type
_entity_poly.pdbx_seq_one_letter_code
_entity_poly.pdbx_strand_id
1 'polypeptide(L)'
;MIKLNLEANTEEEKLIKEHLENTASETLAEKINNGTKIIKDNKTLLNKKDFNGFLNYAKEQAKSSAKNGVAMIHHETVFGWAIHYFEEDSIEGTLYNEDGTEYKKIV
;
A
#
# COMPACT_ATOMS: atom_id res chain seq x y z
N MET A 1 10.48 12.72 -11.86
CA MET A 1 10.08 11.99 -10.65
C MET A 1 8.65 12.36 -10.35
N ILE A 2 7.79 11.35 -10.16
CA ILE A 2 6.40 11.61 -9.79
C ILE A 2 6.37 11.92 -8.29
N LYS A 3 5.57 12.89 -7.86
CA LYS A 3 5.38 13.18 -6.43
C LYS A 3 4.24 12.33 -5.89
N LEU A 4 4.51 11.57 -4.83
CA LEU A 4 3.52 10.73 -4.18
C LEU A 4 2.98 11.35 -2.88
N ASN A 5 1.67 11.28 -2.73
CA ASN A 5 0.91 11.67 -1.53
C ASN A 5 0.98 10.55 -0.47
N LEU A 6 2.19 10.14 -0.14
CA LEU A 6 2.50 9.19 0.92
C LEU A 6 3.30 9.91 2.01
N GLU A 7 2.86 9.78 3.25
CA GLU A 7 3.59 10.29 4.41
C GLU A 7 4.60 9.23 4.88
N ALA A 8 5.88 9.56 4.84
CA ALA A 8 6.98 8.71 5.29
C ALA A 8 7.53 9.25 6.62
N ASN A 9 7.44 8.44 7.66
CA ASN A 9 7.79 8.78 9.04
C ASN A 9 9.14 8.20 9.48
N THR A 10 9.69 7.24 8.74
CA THR A 10 10.97 6.58 9.01
C THR A 10 11.93 6.73 7.83
N GLU A 11 13.22 6.48 8.03
CA GLU A 11 14.20 6.49 6.93
C GLU A 11 13.93 5.35 5.94
N GLU A 12 13.49 4.20 6.43
CA GLU A 12 13.10 3.07 5.59
C GLU A 12 11.88 3.39 4.71
N GLU A 13 10.86 4.04 5.27
CA GLU A 13 9.71 4.52 4.49
C GLU A 13 10.10 5.58 3.46
N LYS A 14 11.06 6.45 3.78
CA LYS A 14 11.59 7.43 2.81
C LYS A 14 12.28 6.74 1.64
N LEU A 15 13.09 5.71 1.89
CA LEU A 15 13.74 4.93 0.84
C LEU A 15 12.73 4.22 -0.08
N ILE A 16 11.68 3.64 0.51
CA ILE A 16 10.60 3.02 -0.26
C ILE A 16 9.82 4.07 -1.05
N LYS A 17 9.50 5.21 -0.45
CA LYS A 17 8.85 6.33 -1.13
C LYS A 17 9.68 6.83 -2.31
N GLU A 18 10.97 7.06 -2.11
CA GLU A 18 11.89 7.49 -3.17
C GLU A 18 11.94 6.47 -4.31
N HIS A 19 12.00 5.17 -3.98
CA HIS A 19 11.94 4.11 -4.98
C HIS A 19 10.64 4.17 -5.79
N LEU A 20 9.48 4.29 -5.13
CA LEU A 20 8.18 4.40 -5.81
C LEU A 20 8.10 5.67 -6.67
N GLU A 21 8.53 6.83 -6.16
CA GLU A 21 8.53 8.10 -6.89
C GLU A 21 9.42 8.09 -8.15
N ASN A 22 10.49 7.29 -8.13
CA ASN A 22 11.41 7.10 -9.25
C ASN A 22 10.95 6.06 -10.28
N THR A 23 10.14 5.09 -9.89
CA THR A 23 9.83 3.90 -10.72
C THR A 23 8.35 3.73 -11.06
N ALA A 24 7.44 4.35 -10.31
CA ALA A 24 6.00 4.20 -10.52
C ALA A 24 5.58 4.68 -11.92
N SER A 25 4.66 3.94 -12.53
CA SER A 25 3.90 4.42 -13.68
C SER A 25 2.95 5.54 -13.26
N GLU A 26 2.46 6.32 -14.22
CA GLU A 26 1.41 7.32 -13.96
C GLU A 26 0.17 6.66 -13.35
N THR A 27 -0.21 5.47 -13.82
CA THR A 27 -1.33 4.70 -13.27
C THR A 27 -1.13 4.31 -11.80
N LEU A 28 0.07 3.81 -11.44
CA LEU A 28 0.36 3.47 -10.05
C LEU A 28 0.38 4.73 -9.17
N ALA A 29 0.95 5.83 -9.66
CA ALA A 29 0.95 7.09 -8.93
C ALA A 29 -0.47 7.63 -8.71
N GLU A 30 -1.36 7.53 -9.70
CA GLU A 30 -2.78 7.88 -9.55
C GLU A 30 -3.46 7.03 -8.46
N LYS A 31 -3.24 5.70 -8.45
CA LYS A 31 -3.77 4.82 -7.40
C LYS A 31 -3.27 5.21 -6.02
N ILE A 32 -1.98 5.53 -5.89
CA ILE A 32 -1.37 5.96 -4.62
C ILE A 32 -1.93 7.31 -4.17
N ASN A 33 -1.99 8.29 -5.08
CA ASN A 33 -2.32 9.67 -4.73
C ASN A 33 -3.81 9.86 -4.43
N ASN A 34 -4.67 9.18 -5.20
CA ASN A 34 -6.11 9.40 -5.20
C ASN A 34 -6.90 8.23 -4.61
N GLY A 35 -6.27 7.06 -4.43
CA GLY A 35 -6.95 5.83 -4.04
C GLY A 35 -7.62 5.14 -5.23
N THR A 36 -8.20 3.97 -4.98
CA THR A 36 -8.89 3.16 -5.99
C THR A 36 -10.36 2.94 -5.59
N LYS A 37 -11.29 3.06 -6.53
CA LYS A 37 -12.69 2.74 -6.27
C LYS A 37 -12.92 1.23 -6.28
N ILE A 38 -13.55 0.70 -5.25
CA ILE A 38 -13.93 -0.71 -5.14
C ILE A 38 -15.43 -0.84 -4.81
N ILE A 39 -16.01 -2.00 -5.14
CA ILE A 39 -17.40 -2.34 -4.74
C ILE A 39 -17.33 -3.31 -3.56
N LYS A 40 -17.91 -2.90 -2.42
CA LYS A 40 -17.98 -3.72 -1.21
C LYS A 40 -19.27 -3.43 -0.46
N ASP A 41 -19.91 -4.47 0.06
CA ASP A 41 -21.19 -4.37 0.79
C ASP A 41 -22.27 -3.57 0.01
N ASN A 42 -22.32 -3.78 -1.32
CA ASN A 42 -23.17 -3.04 -2.28
C ASN A 42 -22.96 -1.51 -2.31
N LYS A 43 -21.79 -1.03 -1.89
CA LYS A 43 -21.38 0.37 -1.93
C LYS A 43 -20.13 0.55 -2.78
N THR A 44 -20.03 1.69 -3.45
CA THR A 44 -18.76 2.16 -4.02
C THR A 44 -17.96 2.81 -2.90
N LEU A 45 -16.79 2.26 -2.59
CA LEU A 45 -15.89 2.78 -1.56
C LEU A 45 -14.57 3.20 -2.19
N LEU A 46 -13.93 4.21 -1.58
CA LEU A 46 -12.59 4.62 -1.94
C LEU A 46 -11.58 3.89 -1.05
N ASN A 47 -10.76 3.04 -1.66
CA ASN A 47 -9.66 2.33 -1.03
C ASN A 47 -8.39 3.20 -1.08
N LYS A 48 -7.92 3.64 0.09
CA LYS A 48 -6.65 4.36 0.23
C LYS A 48 -5.65 3.53 1.02
N LYS A 49 -4.47 3.37 0.45
CA LYS A 49 -3.36 2.61 1.02
C LYS A 49 -2.29 3.57 1.54
N ASP A 50 -1.63 3.20 2.62
CA ASP A 50 -0.54 3.96 3.24
C ASP A 50 0.60 3.02 3.68
N PHE A 51 1.64 3.58 4.29
CA PHE A 51 2.75 2.76 4.79
C PHE A 51 2.39 1.91 6.01
N ASN A 52 1.39 2.28 6.80
CA ASN A 52 0.93 1.44 7.91
C ASN A 52 0.35 0.11 7.40
N GLY A 53 -0.52 0.18 6.39
CA GLY A 53 -1.05 -1.00 5.73
C GLY A 53 0.04 -1.78 4.99
N PHE A 54 0.99 -1.09 4.35
CA PHE A 54 2.15 -1.74 3.72
C PHE A 54 3.01 -2.50 4.73
N LEU A 55 3.30 -1.94 5.91
CA LEU A 55 4.11 -2.62 6.94
C LEU A 55 3.42 -3.92 7.42
N ASN A 56 2.10 -3.90 7.58
CA ASN A 56 1.33 -5.10 7.89
C ASN A 56 1.42 -6.13 6.77
N TYR A 57 1.26 -5.70 5.52
CA TYR A 57 1.43 -6.57 4.35
C TYR A 57 2.85 -7.18 4.28
N ALA A 58 3.88 -6.35 4.36
CA ALA A 58 5.28 -6.75 4.29
C ALA A 58 5.66 -7.71 5.44
N LYS A 59 5.08 -7.52 6.64
CA LYS A 59 5.24 -8.44 7.76
C LYS A 59 4.74 -9.85 7.43
N GLU A 60 3.57 -9.97 6.80
CA GLU A 60 3.04 -11.29 6.40
C GLU A 60 3.86 -11.91 5.25
N GLN A 61 4.34 -11.11 4.31
CA GLN A 61 5.28 -11.57 3.27
C GLN A 61 6.60 -12.08 3.86
N ALA A 62 7.17 -11.36 4.83
CA ALA A 62 8.39 -11.73 5.52
C ALA A 62 8.22 -13.03 6.33
N LYS A 63 7.10 -13.18 7.06
CA LYS A 63 6.76 -14.43 7.76
C LYS A 63 6.69 -15.62 6.81
N SER A 64 6.04 -15.46 5.67
CA SER A 64 5.91 -16.51 4.66
C SER A 64 7.25 -16.90 4.03
N SER A 65 8.20 -15.96 3.99
CA SER A 65 9.55 -16.16 3.47
C SER A 65 10.56 -16.66 4.52
N ALA A 66 10.15 -16.72 5.80
CA ALA A 66 11.06 -17.05 6.89
C ALA A 66 11.42 -18.54 6.90
N LYS A 67 12.70 -18.83 7.16
CA LYS A 67 13.21 -20.18 7.40
C LYS A 67 13.71 -20.26 8.83
N ASN A 68 13.21 -21.24 9.59
CA ASN A 68 13.53 -21.40 11.02
C ASN A 68 13.27 -20.13 11.85
N GLY A 69 12.19 -19.39 11.54
CA GLY A 69 11.83 -18.16 12.23
C GLY A 69 12.65 -16.92 11.85
N VAL A 70 13.53 -17.03 10.85
CA VAL A 70 14.37 -15.91 10.38
C VAL A 70 14.05 -15.59 8.92
N ALA A 71 13.81 -14.31 8.62
CA ALA A 71 13.64 -13.78 7.27
C ALA A 71 14.88 -12.95 6.88
N MET A 72 15.52 -13.31 5.77
CA MET A 72 16.62 -12.55 5.16
C MET A 72 16.13 -12.08 3.79
N ILE A 73 15.70 -10.82 3.70
CA ILE A 73 15.01 -10.29 2.53
C ILE A 73 15.90 -9.26 1.85
N HIS A 74 16.10 -9.41 0.54
CA HIS A 74 16.81 -8.42 -0.27
C HIS A 74 15.95 -7.15 -0.42
N HIS A 75 16.59 -5.98 -0.44
CA HIS A 75 15.87 -4.70 -0.54
C HIS A 75 15.01 -4.63 -1.81
N GLU A 76 15.47 -5.17 -2.94
CA GLU A 76 14.69 -5.25 -4.19
C GLU A 76 13.37 -6.02 -4.01
N THR A 77 13.37 -7.07 -3.19
CA THR A 77 12.16 -7.81 -2.86
C THR A 77 11.18 -6.95 -2.05
N VAL A 78 11.68 -6.16 -1.09
CA VAL A 78 10.85 -5.24 -0.30
C VAL A 78 10.26 -4.14 -1.19
N PHE A 79 11.04 -3.63 -2.14
CA PHE A 79 10.54 -2.67 -3.12
C PHE A 79 9.47 -3.28 -4.04
N GLY A 80 9.69 -4.52 -4.51
CA GLY A 80 8.67 -5.27 -5.26
C GLY A 80 7.38 -5.47 -4.46
N TRP A 81 7.47 -5.72 -3.15
CA TRP A 81 6.31 -5.78 -2.27
C TRP A 81 5.58 -4.44 -2.17
N ALA A 82 6.29 -3.32 -2.13
CA ALA A 82 5.67 -2.00 -2.09
C ALA A 82 4.90 -1.72 -3.39
N ILE A 83 5.52 -1.97 -4.55
CA ILE A 83 4.85 -1.83 -5.85
C ILE A 83 3.58 -2.68 -5.90
N HIS A 84 3.68 -3.99 -5.58
CA HIS A 84 2.54 -4.88 -5.61
C HIS A 84 1.45 -4.47 -4.61
N TYR A 85 1.82 -4.10 -3.38
CA TYR A 85 0.87 -3.65 -2.37
C TYR A 85 0.04 -2.45 -2.86
N PHE A 86 0.67 -1.44 -3.45
CA PHE A 86 -0.06 -0.27 -3.94
C PHE A 86 -0.82 -0.53 -5.25
N GLU A 87 -0.30 -1.38 -6.13
CA GLU A 87 -0.88 -1.68 -7.44
C GLU A 87 -2.09 -2.63 -7.39
N GLU A 88 -2.08 -3.61 -6.50
CA GLU A 88 -3.04 -4.72 -6.49
C GLU A 88 -4.41 -4.30 -5.94
N ASP A 89 -5.46 -4.34 -6.76
CA ASP A 89 -6.79 -3.85 -6.41
C ASP A 89 -7.47 -4.72 -5.35
N SER A 90 -7.11 -5.99 -5.25
CA SER A 90 -7.64 -6.90 -4.22
C SER A 90 -7.11 -6.62 -2.82
N ILE A 91 -6.03 -5.86 -2.67
CA ILE A 91 -5.50 -5.48 -1.36
C ILE A 91 -6.24 -4.23 -0.88
N GLU A 92 -6.92 -4.35 0.26
CA GLU A 92 -7.62 -3.24 0.88
C GLU A 92 -6.75 -2.52 1.92
N GLY A 93 -6.67 -1.20 1.82
CA GLY A 93 -6.21 -0.31 2.88
C GLY A 93 -7.40 0.25 3.66
N THR A 94 -7.32 1.51 4.06
CA THR A 94 -8.43 2.20 4.71
C THR A 94 -9.50 2.56 3.68
N LEU A 95 -10.74 2.15 3.96
CA LEU A 95 -11.88 2.40 3.09
C LEU A 95 -12.61 3.67 3.51
N TYR A 96 -13.04 4.46 2.53
CA TYR A 96 -13.79 5.69 2.75
C TYR A 96 -15.10 5.68 1.94
N ASN A 97 -16.15 6.26 2.51
CA ASN A 97 -17.40 6.54 1.80
C ASN A 97 -17.19 7.69 0.80
N GLU A 98 -18.16 7.89 -0.10
CA GLU A 98 -18.12 8.99 -1.09
C GLU A 98 -18.13 10.39 -0.45
N ASP A 99 -18.64 10.52 0.77
CA ASP A 99 -18.62 11.76 1.56
C ASP A 99 -17.27 12.02 2.27
N GLY A 100 -16.29 11.11 2.12
CA GLY A 100 -14.95 11.19 2.70
C GLY A 100 -14.84 10.69 4.13
N THR A 101 -15.93 10.22 4.76
CA THR A 101 -15.86 9.58 6.07
C THR A 101 -15.27 8.18 5.95
N GLU A 102 -14.53 7.74 6.98
CA GLU A 102 -14.01 6.37 7.02
C GLU A 102 -15.17 5.36 7.07
N TYR A 103 -15.13 4.35 6.20
CA TYR A 103 -16.09 3.28 6.15
C TYR A 103 -15.86 2.31 7.31
N LYS A 104 -16.82 2.28 8.24
CA LYS A 104 -16.88 1.29 9.30
C LYS A 104 -17.96 0.29 8.95
N LYS A 105 -17.58 -0.99 8.85
CA LYS A 105 -18.55 -2.06 8.69
C LYS A 105 -19.51 -2.02 9.88
N ILE A 106 -20.80 -1.87 9.60
CA ILE A 106 -21.84 -2.05 10.61
C ILE A 106 -21.98 -3.56 10.78
N VAL A 107 -21.53 -4.06 11.92
CA VAL A 107 -21.66 -5.47 12.32
C VAL A 107 -22.96 -5.65 13.08
#